data_AF-A0A5C5FNQ2-F1
#
_entry.id   AF-A0A5C5FNQ2-F1
#
_cell.length_a   1.000
_cell.length_b   1.000
_cell.length_c   1.000
_cell.angle_alpha   90.00
_cell.angle_beta   90.00
_cell.angle_gamma   90.00
#
_symmetry.space_group_name_H-M   'P 1'
#
loop_
_entity.id
_entity.type
_entity.pdbx_description
1 polymer ?
#
loop_
_entity_poly.entity_id
_entity_poly.type
_entity_poly.pdbx_seq_one_letter_code
_entity_poly.pdbx_strand_id
1 'polypeptide(L)'
;MLPLGPNSPLRLNGHASPPASKSLAARIAPLVVPLVVALFLALRRPTPSPSPSTLHGAPLRPVSGCADPLLTTLEPRERAAILVLVRHSDLAHLVPTLLNFEHQFNSRFRYPYVLLSSPDEGPLPTPFRAAVARALPDGAETRWGVVPEAHWRIPPHLDPESVRRGFREQEARGVQYAGREGYHHMVRWYAGLWARHELLEPYDWFWRLEPGVTFFCSITYDPFRFLSQHGKVYGFVITVVENLNTVPSLFGAVKRHLAERGIQPRGPLWRFLTRRDEHTGEETFGGCHFWTNMEEQIGDLRFFRSEAYQEFFRALDAEGGFYTERWGDAPVRALALGALASLKDIHYFEDLGYQHDWFFHCPARSTRATGVRGRGRGGEDGVVGCGCECPREGDRQGRSEGQETVDMDTDWRFSCLEQWTAAVRDSQPT
;
A
#
# COMPACT_ATOMS: atom_id res chain seq x y z
N MET A 1 40.71 20.13 63.23
CA MET A 1 41.48 21.05 64.10
C MET A 1 42.06 22.15 63.22
N LEU A 2 41.67 23.41 63.45
CA LEU A 2 42.40 24.59 62.99
C LEU A 2 43.73 24.70 63.76
N PRO A 3 44.75 25.31 63.16
CA PRO A 3 45.38 26.47 63.79
C PRO A 3 45.65 27.59 62.76
N LEU A 4 45.22 28.84 62.94
CA LEU A 4 45.82 29.89 63.80
C LEU A 4 47.34 30.01 63.67
N GLY A 5 47.81 31.17 63.21
CA GLY A 5 49.19 31.60 63.41
C GLY A 5 49.60 32.81 62.56
N PRO A 6 50.43 33.74 63.09
CA PRO A 6 50.12 35.17 63.08
C PRO A 6 51.28 36.05 62.57
N ASN A 7 51.11 37.36 62.76
CA ASN A 7 52.14 38.37 62.99
C ASN A 7 52.86 39.00 61.78
N SER A 8 52.43 40.24 61.52
CA SER A 8 53.20 41.47 61.84
C SER A 8 53.61 42.36 60.67
N PRO A 9 53.71 43.69 60.93
CA PRO A 9 53.40 44.72 59.95
C PRO A 9 54.60 45.63 59.63
N LEU A 10 54.28 46.68 58.85
CA LEU A 10 55.00 47.95 58.64
C LEU A 10 56.09 47.98 57.56
N ARG A 11 55.77 48.69 56.47
CA ARG A 11 56.53 49.90 56.08
C ARG A 11 55.68 50.85 55.25
N LEU A 12 55.78 52.12 55.62
CA LEU A 12 55.07 53.29 55.12
C LEU A 12 55.73 53.91 53.88
N ASN A 13 54.94 54.78 53.24
CA ASN A 13 55.28 55.92 52.39
C ASN A 13 55.37 55.72 50.87
N GLY A 14 54.64 56.59 50.16
CA GLY A 14 54.90 56.88 48.75
C GLY A 14 53.77 57.68 48.10
N HIS A 15 54.03 58.97 47.85
CA HIS A 15 53.10 59.95 47.28
C HIS A 15 52.45 59.57 45.94
N ALA A 16 51.24 60.11 45.75
CA ALA A 16 50.49 60.11 44.49
C ALA A 16 51.21 60.88 43.37
N SER A 17 51.13 60.35 42.15
CA SER A 17 51.41 61.03 40.87
C SER A 17 50.18 60.93 39.97
N PRO A 18 49.88 61.92 39.11
CA PRO A 18 48.62 62.02 38.39
C PRO A 18 48.56 61.08 37.16
N PRO A 19 47.37 60.68 36.69
CA PRO A 19 47.25 59.82 35.51
C PRO A 19 47.47 60.62 34.21
N ALA A 20 48.32 60.05 33.35
CA ALA A 20 48.64 60.54 32.01
C ALA A 20 47.42 60.58 31.08
N SER A 21 47.36 61.62 30.22
CA SER A 21 46.31 61.80 29.21
C SER A 21 46.35 60.70 28.15
N LYS A 22 45.25 59.96 28.01
CA LYS A 22 45.06 58.97 26.93
C LYS A 22 44.96 59.66 25.57
N SER A 23 45.65 59.11 24.57
CA SER A 23 45.80 59.68 23.23
C SER A 23 44.46 59.81 22.48
N LEU A 24 44.42 60.76 21.55
CA LEU A 24 43.28 61.14 20.71
C LEU A 24 42.65 59.93 19.97
N ALA A 25 43.44 58.92 19.62
CA ALA A 25 42.97 57.68 18.98
C ALA A 25 41.99 56.88 19.86
N ALA A 26 42.15 56.90 21.19
CA ALA A 26 41.26 56.20 22.11
C ALA A 26 39.89 56.91 22.29
N ARG A 27 39.75 58.16 21.85
CA ARG A 27 38.49 58.92 21.91
C ARG A 27 37.67 58.84 20.62
N ILE A 28 38.29 58.47 19.49
CA ILE A 28 37.64 58.46 18.17
C ILE A 28 37.13 57.07 17.77
N ALA A 29 37.73 56.00 18.32
CA ALA A 29 37.31 54.61 18.07
C ALA A 29 35.81 54.31 18.27
N PRO A 30 35.10 54.82 19.31
CA PRO A 30 33.68 54.50 19.51
C PRO A 30 32.73 55.22 18.53
N LEU A 31 33.23 56.21 17.75
CA LEU A 31 32.45 56.93 16.74
C LEU A 31 32.64 56.38 15.33
N VAL A 32 33.81 55.80 15.02
CA VAL A 32 34.12 55.30 13.68
C VAL A 32 33.48 53.94 13.42
N VAL A 33 33.43 53.05 14.41
CA VAL A 33 32.83 51.71 14.29
C VAL A 33 31.34 51.75 13.91
N PRO A 34 30.46 52.51 14.59
CA PRO A 34 29.05 52.56 14.20
C PRO A 34 28.84 53.23 12.84
N LEU A 35 29.70 54.18 12.45
CA LEU A 35 29.61 54.84 11.14
C LEU A 35 29.96 53.88 10.00
N VAL A 36 30.99 53.06 10.19
CA VAL A 36 31.39 52.01 9.22
C VAL A 36 30.31 50.93 9.12
N VAL A 37 29.69 50.53 10.23
CA VAL A 37 28.57 49.58 10.22
C VAL A 37 27.33 50.18 9.54
N ALA A 38 26.98 51.44 9.81
CA ALA A 38 25.87 52.12 9.17
C ALA A 38 26.11 52.28 7.66
N LEU A 39 27.34 52.58 7.23
CA LEU A 39 27.71 52.64 5.82
C LEU A 39 27.65 51.25 5.16
N PHE A 40 28.07 50.19 5.86
CA PHE A 40 27.95 48.80 5.37
C PHE A 40 26.49 48.36 5.20
N LEU A 41 25.60 48.80 6.09
CA LEU A 41 24.17 48.52 6.01
C LEU A 41 23.47 49.37 4.92
N ALA A 42 23.88 50.63 4.74
CA ALA A 42 23.35 51.51 3.69
C ALA A 42 23.81 51.13 2.27
N LEU A 43 24.99 50.51 2.13
CA LEU A 43 25.52 50.02 0.86
C LEU A 43 25.03 48.61 0.48
N ARG A 44 24.38 47.88 1.41
CA ARG A 44 23.64 46.66 1.06
C ARG A 44 22.37 47.07 0.33
N ARG A 45 22.38 46.93 -1.00
CA ARG A 45 21.14 46.91 -1.78
C ARG A 45 20.23 45.85 -1.15
N PRO A 46 18.96 46.15 -0.84
CA PRO A 46 18.03 45.13 -0.40
C PRO A 46 18.00 44.06 -1.49
N THR A 47 18.47 42.86 -1.15
CA THR A 47 18.19 41.69 -1.97
C THR A 47 16.68 41.65 -2.14
N PRO A 48 16.15 41.58 -3.37
CA PRO A 48 14.71 41.51 -3.55
C PRO A 48 14.21 40.32 -2.71
N SER A 49 13.38 40.61 -1.71
CA SER A 49 12.63 39.57 -1.02
C SER A 49 11.91 38.79 -2.11
N PRO A 50 12.05 37.46 -2.17
CA PRO A 50 11.25 36.69 -3.10
C PRO A 50 9.79 37.02 -2.80
N SER A 51 9.07 37.47 -3.82
CA SER A 51 7.63 37.62 -3.75
C SER A 51 7.02 36.32 -3.20
N PRO A 52 5.91 36.35 -2.44
CA PRO A 52 5.27 35.15 -1.91
C PRO A 52 4.83 34.14 -3.00
N SER A 53 4.94 34.51 -4.26
CA SER A 53 4.47 33.78 -5.44
C SER A 53 5.53 32.88 -6.10
N THR A 54 6.76 32.78 -5.59
CA THR A 54 7.80 31.88 -6.16
C THR A 54 8.14 30.65 -5.31
N LEU A 55 7.35 30.36 -4.27
CA LEU A 55 7.34 29.07 -3.55
C LEU A 55 6.44 28.01 -4.22
N HIS A 56 6.22 28.12 -5.52
CA HIS A 56 5.77 26.99 -6.37
C HIS A 56 6.99 26.33 -7.01
N GLY A 57 7.99 26.02 -6.18
CA GLY A 57 9.29 25.49 -6.60
C GLY A 57 9.37 23.98 -6.35
N ALA A 58 9.32 23.23 -7.46
CA ALA A 58 9.39 21.78 -7.59
C ALA A 58 8.16 21.00 -7.08
N PRO A 59 7.64 20.01 -7.85
CA PRO A 59 6.77 19.01 -7.26
C PRO A 59 7.54 18.39 -6.09
N LEU A 60 6.98 18.49 -4.87
CA LEU A 60 7.45 17.69 -3.75
C LEU A 60 7.53 16.25 -4.26
N ARG A 61 8.73 15.68 -4.26
CA ARG A 61 8.87 14.26 -4.61
C ARG A 61 8.01 13.50 -3.61
N PRO A 62 7.08 12.64 -4.07
CA PRO A 62 6.18 11.95 -3.16
C PRO A 62 7.05 11.10 -2.24
N VAL A 63 6.86 11.26 -0.92
CA VAL A 63 7.71 10.58 0.05
C VAL A 63 7.31 9.11 0.07
N SER A 64 8.28 8.21 -0.12
CA SER A 64 8.14 6.78 0.16
C SER A 64 9.00 6.39 1.36
N GLY A 65 8.67 5.27 2.00
CA GLY A 65 9.37 4.82 3.20
C GLY A 65 8.98 5.62 4.46
N CYS A 66 9.96 6.02 5.27
CA CYS A 66 9.70 6.71 6.53
C CYS A 66 9.77 8.23 6.41
N ALA A 67 8.60 8.85 6.43
CA ALA A 67 8.37 10.27 6.42
C ALA A 67 7.97 10.80 7.81
N ASP A 68 8.03 12.12 7.99
CA ASP A 68 7.37 12.77 9.12
C ASP A 68 5.86 12.87 8.83
N PRO A 69 5.00 12.18 9.59
CA PRO A 69 3.56 12.20 9.35
C PRO A 69 2.94 13.59 9.49
N LEU A 70 3.56 14.49 10.27
CA LEU A 70 3.07 15.87 10.40
C LEU A 70 3.22 16.67 9.10
N LEU A 71 4.18 16.30 8.26
CA LEU A 71 4.38 16.94 6.96
C LEU A 71 3.53 16.30 5.87
N THR A 72 3.46 14.97 5.85
CA THR A 72 2.70 14.25 4.81
C THR A 72 1.20 14.44 4.94
N THR A 73 0.69 14.66 6.16
CA THR A 73 -0.74 15.00 6.37
C THR A 73 -1.13 16.39 5.89
N LEU A 74 -0.17 17.27 5.58
CA LEU A 74 -0.43 18.58 4.95
C LEU A 74 -0.59 18.46 3.42
N GLU A 75 -0.24 17.32 2.84
CA GLU A 75 -0.36 17.11 1.40
C GLU A 75 -1.84 16.97 0.97
N PRO A 76 -2.20 17.36 -0.26
CA PRO A 76 -3.53 17.13 -0.79
C PRO A 76 -3.84 15.62 -0.85
N ARG A 77 -5.03 15.26 -0.37
CA ARG A 77 -5.55 13.88 -0.44
C ARG A 77 -6.17 13.58 -1.80
N GLU A 78 -5.99 12.36 -2.26
CA GLU A 78 -6.68 11.87 -3.46
C GLU A 78 -8.14 11.51 -3.14
N ARG A 79 -8.99 11.39 -4.16
CA ARG A 79 -10.35 10.87 -3.96
C ARG A 79 -10.28 9.36 -3.78
N ALA A 80 -10.12 8.90 -2.55
CA ALA A 80 -9.95 7.48 -2.24
C ALA A 80 -10.91 6.99 -1.14
N ALA A 81 -11.14 5.67 -1.11
CA ALA A 81 -11.91 5.02 -0.06
C ALA A 81 -11.32 3.66 0.34
N ILE A 82 -11.51 3.28 1.60
CA ILE A 82 -11.18 1.95 2.11
C ILE A 82 -12.39 1.05 1.89
N LEU A 83 -12.29 0.09 0.98
CA LEU A 83 -13.36 -0.84 0.64
C LEU A 83 -13.26 -2.09 1.51
N VAL A 84 -14.36 -2.43 2.19
CA VAL A 84 -14.45 -3.62 3.05
C VAL A 84 -15.72 -4.39 2.67
N LEU A 85 -15.57 -5.61 2.16
CA LEU A 85 -16.69 -6.52 1.92
C LEU A 85 -16.72 -7.54 3.06
N VAL A 86 -17.79 -7.57 3.85
CA VAL A 86 -17.82 -8.34 5.10
C VAL A 86 -19.14 -9.06 5.29
N ARG A 87 -19.08 -10.16 6.04
CA ARG A 87 -20.25 -10.85 6.57
C ARG A 87 -20.58 -10.34 7.96
N HIS A 88 -21.80 -10.61 8.42
CA HIS A 88 -22.21 -10.27 9.78
C HIS A 88 -21.34 -10.97 10.83
N SER A 89 -20.87 -12.19 10.53
CA SER A 89 -20.01 -13.00 11.38
C SER A 89 -18.59 -12.47 11.54
N ASP A 90 -18.13 -11.63 10.62
CA ASP A 90 -16.71 -11.26 10.53
C ASP A 90 -16.31 -10.16 11.52
N LEU A 91 -17.28 -9.65 12.30
CA LEU A 91 -17.08 -8.53 13.23
C LEU A 91 -15.93 -8.78 14.22
N ALA A 92 -15.81 -10.01 14.72
CA ALA A 92 -14.78 -10.39 15.70
C ALA A 92 -13.36 -10.26 15.13
N HIS A 93 -13.19 -10.46 13.82
CA HIS A 93 -11.92 -10.30 13.13
C HIS A 93 -11.73 -8.89 12.55
N LEU A 94 -12.83 -8.24 12.15
CA LEU A 94 -12.79 -6.89 11.58
C LEU A 94 -12.38 -5.84 12.61
N VAL A 95 -12.91 -5.90 13.85
CA VAL A 95 -12.62 -4.88 14.87
C VAL A 95 -11.11 -4.78 15.18
N PRO A 96 -10.40 -5.89 15.48
CA PRO A 96 -8.94 -5.85 15.64
C PRO A 96 -8.21 -5.27 14.43
N THR A 97 -8.62 -5.66 13.22
CA THR A 97 -8.06 -5.13 11.97
C THR A 97 -8.25 -3.61 11.86
N LEU A 98 -9.44 -3.09 12.14
CA LEU A 98 -9.71 -1.64 12.07
C LEU A 98 -8.85 -0.86 13.07
N LEU A 99 -8.74 -1.35 14.31
CA LEU A 99 -7.90 -0.73 15.34
C LEU A 99 -6.44 -0.68 14.91
N ASN A 100 -5.92 -1.79 14.38
CA ASN A 100 -4.55 -1.87 13.90
C ASN A 100 -4.32 -0.98 12.67
N PHE A 101 -5.23 -1.00 11.70
CA PHE A 101 -5.14 -0.17 10.49
C PHE A 101 -5.24 1.34 10.80
N GLU A 102 -6.10 1.75 11.72
CA GLU A 102 -6.17 3.14 12.20
C GLU A 102 -4.87 3.55 12.89
N HIS A 103 -4.30 2.68 13.75
CA HIS A 103 -3.04 2.93 14.44
C HIS A 103 -1.86 3.10 13.46
N GLN A 104 -1.77 2.22 12.46
CA GLN A 104 -0.66 2.24 11.50
C GLN A 104 -0.83 3.31 10.40
N PHE A 105 -2.05 3.67 10.01
CA PHE A 105 -2.27 4.54 8.86
C PHE A 105 -3.43 5.53 9.06
N ASN A 106 -4.66 5.03 9.11
CA ASN A 106 -5.81 5.85 8.70
C ASN A 106 -6.21 6.93 9.72
N SER A 107 -5.75 6.83 10.98
CA SER A 107 -5.98 7.88 11.98
C SER A 107 -5.33 9.20 11.61
N ARG A 108 -4.31 9.17 10.74
CA ARG A 108 -3.56 10.34 10.26
C ARG A 108 -4.16 10.92 8.98
N PHE A 109 -4.57 10.06 8.03
CA PHE A 109 -5.01 10.48 6.69
C PHE A 109 -6.54 10.57 6.52
N ARG A 110 -7.30 9.86 7.37
CA ARG A 110 -8.77 9.95 7.50
C ARG A 110 -9.53 9.71 6.19
N TYR A 111 -9.17 8.64 5.48
CA TYR A 111 -9.93 8.17 4.32
C TYR A 111 -11.23 7.48 4.76
N PRO A 112 -12.34 7.68 4.02
CA PRO A 112 -13.64 7.09 4.36
C PRO A 112 -13.65 5.57 4.14
N TYR A 113 -14.40 4.85 4.97
CA TYR A 113 -14.66 3.42 4.80
C TYR A 113 -15.96 3.21 4.02
N VAL A 114 -15.95 2.31 3.04
CA VAL A 114 -17.12 1.79 2.34
C VAL A 114 -17.28 0.32 2.73
N LEU A 115 -18.25 0.05 3.60
CA LEU A 115 -18.55 -1.29 4.10
C LEU A 115 -19.75 -1.86 3.34
N LEU A 116 -19.53 -2.99 2.68
CA LEU A 116 -20.54 -3.69 1.91
C LEU A 116 -20.81 -5.07 2.51
N SER A 117 -22.07 -5.50 2.47
CA SER A 117 -22.48 -6.87 2.75
C SER A 117 -23.08 -7.53 1.51
N SER A 118 -23.20 -8.85 1.54
CA SER A 118 -23.88 -9.62 0.51
C SER A 118 -25.40 -9.38 0.55
N PRO A 119 -26.12 -9.49 -0.58
CA PRO A 119 -27.58 -9.41 -0.59
C PRO A 119 -28.24 -10.56 0.18
N ASP A 120 -27.56 -11.68 0.35
CA ASP A 120 -28.07 -12.84 1.09
C ASP A 120 -28.18 -12.54 2.61
N GLU A 121 -27.28 -11.71 3.13
CA GLU A 121 -27.33 -11.22 4.52
C GLU A 121 -28.12 -9.92 4.66
N GLY A 122 -28.22 -9.13 3.59
CA GLY A 122 -28.86 -7.82 3.60
C GLY A 122 -28.00 -6.76 4.32
N PRO A 123 -28.60 -5.64 4.77
CA PRO A 123 -27.85 -4.55 5.38
C PRO A 123 -27.20 -4.94 6.72
N LEU A 124 -25.95 -4.50 6.92
CA LEU A 124 -25.21 -4.69 8.18
C LEU A 124 -26.01 -4.18 9.39
N PRO A 125 -26.19 -5.00 10.45
CA PRO A 125 -27.13 -4.72 11.53
C PRO A 125 -26.61 -3.63 12.47
N THR A 126 -27.51 -2.96 13.19
CA THR A 126 -27.16 -1.84 14.10
C THR A 126 -26.06 -2.19 15.12
N PRO A 127 -26.05 -3.36 15.78
CA PRO A 127 -24.98 -3.72 16.70
C PRO A 127 -23.61 -3.83 16.02
N PHE A 128 -23.57 -4.30 14.77
CA PHE A 128 -22.35 -4.38 13.96
C PHE A 128 -21.81 -2.97 13.67
N ARG A 129 -22.68 -2.09 13.16
CA ARG A 129 -22.31 -0.69 12.87
C ARG A 129 -21.85 0.05 14.13
N ALA A 130 -22.50 -0.19 15.27
CA ALA A 130 -22.11 0.40 16.55
C ALA A 130 -20.75 -0.12 17.04
N ALA A 131 -20.43 -1.39 16.82
CA ALA A 131 -19.12 -1.95 17.16
C ALA A 131 -18.01 -1.38 16.28
N VAL A 132 -18.24 -1.25 14.98
CA VAL A 132 -17.31 -0.58 14.05
C VAL A 132 -17.12 0.88 14.43
N ALA A 133 -18.20 1.63 14.71
CA ALA A 133 -18.12 3.02 15.12
C ALA A 133 -17.31 3.23 16.41
N ARG A 134 -17.35 2.28 17.35
CA ARG A 134 -16.51 2.31 18.57
C ARG A 134 -15.04 1.99 18.31
N ALA A 135 -14.73 1.25 17.24
CA ALA A 135 -13.37 0.90 16.88
C ALA A 135 -12.65 2.03 16.12
N LEU A 136 -13.41 2.94 15.51
CA LEU A 136 -12.87 4.04 14.71
C LEU A 136 -12.75 5.32 15.53
N PRO A 137 -11.74 6.19 15.26
CA PRO A 137 -11.63 7.49 15.91
C PRO A 137 -12.79 8.43 15.55
N ASP A 138 -13.08 9.39 16.44
CA ASP A 138 -14.12 10.39 16.24
C ASP A 138 -14.00 11.11 14.89
N GLY A 139 -15.14 11.28 14.22
CA GLY A 139 -15.21 11.88 12.88
C GLY A 139 -14.80 10.96 11.75
N ALA A 140 -14.64 9.64 11.97
CA ALA A 140 -14.35 8.70 10.90
C ALA A 140 -15.58 8.57 10.00
N GLU A 141 -15.40 8.78 8.69
CA GLU A 141 -16.48 8.65 7.73
C GLU A 141 -16.69 7.18 7.36
N THR A 142 -17.92 6.69 7.50
CA THR A 142 -18.32 5.34 7.10
C THR A 142 -19.53 5.40 6.19
N ARG A 143 -19.51 4.62 5.12
CA ARG A 143 -20.62 4.41 4.18
C ARG A 143 -20.97 2.93 4.19
N TRP A 144 -22.26 2.64 4.14
CA TRP A 144 -22.78 1.28 4.32
C TRP A 144 -23.68 0.94 3.15
N GLY A 145 -23.46 -0.21 2.53
CA GLY A 145 -24.25 -0.65 1.39
C GLY A 145 -24.42 -2.17 1.36
N VAL A 146 -25.22 -2.60 0.40
CA VAL A 146 -25.42 -4.02 0.08
C VAL A 146 -25.07 -4.18 -1.39
N VAL A 147 -24.34 -5.24 -1.73
CA VAL A 147 -24.03 -5.52 -3.13
C VAL A 147 -25.34 -5.76 -3.89
N PRO A 148 -25.55 -5.12 -5.06
CA PRO A 148 -26.76 -5.33 -5.86
C PRO A 148 -26.98 -6.80 -6.17
N GLU A 149 -28.22 -7.28 -6.04
CA GLU A 149 -28.54 -8.69 -6.25
C GLU A 149 -28.15 -9.18 -7.66
N ALA A 150 -28.34 -8.35 -8.69
CA ALA A 150 -27.93 -8.67 -10.06
C ALA A 150 -26.42 -8.96 -10.21
N HIS A 151 -25.59 -8.49 -9.28
CA HIS A 151 -24.15 -8.72 -9.28
C HIS A 151 -23.73 -9.94 -8.44
N TRP A 152 -24.65 -10.52 -7.65
CA TRP A 152 -24.40 -11.58 -6.67
C TRP A 152 -25.27 -12.84 -6.91
N ARG A 153 -25.49 -13.17 -8.18
CA ARG A 153 -26.25 -14.35 -8.62
C ARG A 153 -25.52 -15.01 -9.79
N ILE A 154 -25.80 -16.30 -9.99
CA ILE A 154 -25.36 -16.99 -11.22
C ILE A 154 -26.02 -16.30 -12.41
N PRO A 155 -25.26 -15.82 -13.41
CA PRO A 155 -25.82 -15.17 -14.58
C PRO A 155 -26.82 -16.09 -15.31
N PRO A 156 -27.95 -15.54 -15.81
CA PRO A 156 -29.01 -16.33 -16.42
C PRO A 156 -28.61 -16.97 -17.76
N HIS A 157 -27.50 -16.51 -18.38
CA HIS A 157 -26.98 -17.09 -19.61
C HIS A 157 -26.19 -18.39 -19.37
N LEU A 158 -25.82 -18.70 -18.12
CA LEU A 158 -25.12 -19.94 -17.79
C LEU A 158 -26.12 -21.07 -17.60
N ASP A 159 -25.82 -22.21 -18.23
CA ASP A 159 -26.61 -23.43 -18.07
C ASP A 159 -26.51 -23.94 -16.62
N PRO A 160 -27.65 -24.05 -15.90
CA PRO A 160 -27.65 -24.51 -14.51
C PRO A 160 -27.12 -25.94 -14.33
N GLU A 161 -27.24 -26.82 -15.33
CA GLU A 161 -26.69 -28.17 -15.25
C GLU A 161 -25.17 -28.18 -15.37
N SER A 162 -24.62 -27.36 -16.26
CA SER A 162 -23.18 -27.13 -16.39
C SER A 162 -22.56 -26.61 -15.10
N VAL A 163 -23.18 -25.60 -14.46
CA VAL A 163 -22.71 -25.08 -13.16
C VAL A 163 -22.75 -26.16 -12.08
N ARG A 164 -23.86 -26.90 -11.97
CA ARG A 164 -23.99 -28.02 -11.01
C ARG A 164 -22.95 -29.11 -11.26
N ARG A 165 -22.62 -29.41 -12.51
CA ARG A 165 -21.56 -30.36 -12.88
C ARG A 165 -20.19 -29.81 -12.48
N GLY A 166 -19.91 -28.55 -12.77
CA GLY A 166 -18.66 -27.88 -12.40
C GLY A 166 -18.40 -27.92 -10.89
N PHE A 167 -19.40 -27.61 -10.06
CA PHE A 167 -19.27 -27.74 -8.61
C PHE A 167 -18.91 -29.16 -8.16
N ARG A 168 -19.56 -30.19 -8.72
CA ARG A 168 -19.22 -31.60 -8.41
C ARG A 168 -17.80 -31.96 -8.84
N GLU A 169 -17.36 -31.49 -10.00
CA GLU A 169 -16.00 -31.74 -10.51
C GLU A 169 -14.94 -31.04 -9.65
N GLN A 170 -15.20 -29.81 -9.19
CA GLN A 170 -14.34 -29.09 -8.27
C GLN A 170 -14.22 -29.83 -6.93
N GLU A 171 -15.33 -30.31 -6.38
CA GLU A 171 -15.34 -31.10 -5.14
C GLU A 171 -14.55 -32.41 -5.31
N ALA A 172 -14.77 -33.13 -6.42
CA ALA A 172 -14.07 -34.37 -6.73
C ALA A 172 -12.55 -34.17 -6.89
N ARG A 173 -12.12 -32.98 -7.34
CA ARG A 173 -10.71 -32.61 -7.49
C ARG A 173 -10.10 -32.00 -6.22
N GLY A 174 -10.85 -31.90 -5.13
CA GLY A 174 -10.38 -31.32 -3.88
C GLY A 174 -10.06 -29.82 -3.98
N VAL A 175 -10.78 -29.09 -4.85
CA VAL A 175 -10.59 -27.65 -5.01
C VAL A 175 -11.05 -26.92 -3.74
N GLN A 176 -10.23 -25.99 -3.24
CA GLN A 176 -10.58 -25.20 -2.06
C GLN A 176 -11.81 -24.32 -2.35
N TYR A 177 -12.77 -24.32 -1.43
CA TYR A 177 -14.07 -23.64 -1.56
C TYR A 177 -14.95 -24.13 -2.73
N ALA A 178 -14.64 -25.31 -3.29
CA ALA A 178 -15.50 -25.97 -4.27
C ALA A 178 -16.96 -26.03 -3.80
N GLY A 179 -17.89 -25.76 -4.72
CA GLY A 179 -19.33 -25.85 -4.46
C GLY A 179 -19.88 -24.78 -3.51
N ARG A 180 -19.06 -23.86 -2.99
CA ARG A 180 -19.52 -22.76 -2.14
C ARG A 180 -19.99 -21.59 -2.99
N GLU A 181 -21.24 -21.63 -3.42
CA GLU A 181 -21.84 -20.64 -4.32
C GLU A 181 -21.57 -19.17 -3.92
N GLY A 182 -21.71 -18.83 -2.63
CA GLY A 182 -21.40 -17.48 -2.12
C GLY A 182 -19.94 -17.06 -2.31
N TYR A 183 -18.99 -18.00 -2.33
CA TYR A 183 -17.59 -17.72 -2.67
C TYR A 183 -17.44 -17.41 -4.16
N HIS A 184 -18.12 -18.15 -5.04
CA HIS A 184 -18.14 -17.89 -6.48
C HIS A 184 -18.77 -16.53 -6.82
N HIS A 185 -19.83 -16.11 -6.12
CA HIS A 185 -20.37 -14.75 -6.26
C HIS A 185 -19.35 -13.68 -5.86
N MET A 186 -18.66 -13.87 -4.73
CA MET A 186 -17.66 -12.94 -4.22
C MET A 186 -16.50 -12.75 -5.22
N VAL A 187 -15.91 -13.85 -5.71
CA VAL A 187 -14.79 -13.76 -6.66
C VAL A 187 -15.22 -13.12 -7.98
N ARG A 188 -16.41 -13.48 -8.50
CA ARG A 188 -16.95 -12.82 -9.70
C ARG A 188 -17.15 -11.32 -9.48
N TRP A 189 -17.69 -10.93 -8.32
CA TRP A 189 -17.94 -9.54 -7.99
C TRP A 189 -16.63 -8.74 -7.93
N TYR A 190 -15.61 -9.25 -7.23
CA TYR A 190 -14.28 -8.63 -7.16
C TYR A 190 -13.48 -8.73 -8.48
N ALA A 191 -13.82 -9.66 -9.37
CA ALA A 191 -13.16 -9.78 -10.67
C ALA A 191 -13.55 -8.67 -11.65
N GLY A 192 -14.68 -7.96 -11.46
CA GLY A 192 -14.97 -6.83 -12.35
C GLY A 192 -16.20 -5.96 -12.09
N LEU A 193 -17.12 -6.37 -11.20
CA LEU A 193 -18.36 -5.63 -10.94
C LEU A 193 -18.21 -4.58 -9.84
N TRP A 194 -17.38 -4.85 -8.85
CA TRP A 194 -17.21 -4.02 -7.65
C TRP A 194 -16.82 -2.56 -7.95
N ALA A 195 -15.95 -2.32 -8.94
CA ALA A 195 -15.40 -0.99 -9.23
C ALA A 195 -16.47 0.03 -9.66
N ARG A 196 -17.63 -0.45 -10.10
CA ARG A 196 -18.79 0.35 -10.55
C ARG A 196 -19.91 0.42 -9.50
N HIS A 197 -19.65 -0.03 -8.27
CA HIS A 197 -20.61 0.11 -7.17
C HIS A 197 -20.90 1.59 -6.89
N GLU A 198 -22.17 1.94 -6.64
CA GLU A 198 -22.62 3.33 -6.44
C GLU A 198 -21.84 4.06 -5.34
N LEU A 199 -21.58 3.39 -4.21
CA LEU A 199 -20.82 3.96 -3.10
C LEU A 199 -19.35 4.24 -3.44
N LEU A 200 -18.82 3.66 -4.52
CA LEU A 200 -17.47 3.91 -4.99
C LEU A 200 -17.39 4.97 -6.11
N GLU A 201 -18.52 5.37 -6.69
CA GLU A 201 -18.59 6.36 -7.78
C GLU A 201 -17.81 7.66 -7.50
N PRO A 202 -17.86 8.25 -6.28
CA PRO A 202 -17.18 9.50 -6.00
C PRO A 202 -15.65 9.40 -5.90
N TYR A 203 -15.09 8.19 -5.90
CA TYR A 203 -13.67 7.94 -5.67
C TYR A 203 -12.96 7.49 -6.95
N ASP A 204 -11.69 7.87 -7.06
CA ASP A 204 -10.76 7.43 -8.11
C ASP A 204 -9.85 6.30 -7.63
N TRP A 205 -9.67 6.15 -6.31
CA TRP A 205 -8.81 5.13 -5.72
C TRP A 205 -9.57 4.31 -4.69
N PHE A 206 -9.13 3.07 -4.51
CA PHE A 206 -9.62 2.19 -3.45
C PHE A 206 -8.46 1.52 -2.74
N TRP A 207 -8.66 1.22 -1.46
CA TRP A 207 -7.84 0.28 -0.70
C TRP A 207 -8.72 -0.86 -0.22
N ARG A 208 -8.51 -2.08 -0.71
CA ARG A 208 -9.26 -3.25 -0.22
C ARG A 208 -8.71 -3.69 1.13
N LEU A 209 -9.58 -3.73 2.15
CA LEU A 209 -9.27 -4.19 3.50
C LEU A 209 -10.15 -5.40 3.83
N GLU A 210 -9.56 -6.47 4.32
CA GLU A 210 -10.24 -7.71 4.71
C GLU A 210 -10.21 -7.90 6.24
N PRO A 211 -11.21 -8.56 6.85
CA PRO A 211 -11.17 -8.94 8.26
C PRO A 211 -10.04 -9.93 8.57
N GLY A 212 -9.35 -9.77 9.70
CA GLY A 212 -8.34 -10.73 10.16
C GLY A 212 -6.91 -10.43 9.69
N VAL A 213 -6.69 -9.26 9.10
CA VAL A 213 -5.37 -8.80 8.67
C VAL A 213 -4.67 -7.99 9.75
N THR A 214 -3.33 -7.98 9.67
CA THR A 214 -2.46 -7.22 10.58
C THR A 214 -1.39 -6.47 9.80
N PHE A 215 -1.22 -5.20 10.14
CA PHE A 215 -0.17 -4.31 9.69
C PHE A 215 0.90 -4.20 10.76
N PHE A 216 2.13 -4.52 10.39
CA PHE A 216 3.27 -4.52 11.30
C PHE A 216 4.00 -3.20 11.36
N CYS A 217 3.93 -2.40 10.28
CA CYS A 217 4.70 -1.17 10.12
C CYS A 217 3.77 0.05 10.13
N SER A 218 4.29 1.17 10.63
CA SER A 218 3.62 2.46 10.53
C SER A 218 3.72 3.00 9.10
N ILE A 219 2.58 3.43 8.55
CA ILE A 219 2.48 4.02 7.22
C ILE A 219 2.51 5.53 7.38
N THR A 220 3.64 6.13 7.01
CA THR A 220 3.97 7.53 7.36
C THR A 220 3.77 8.53 6.21
N TYR A 221 3.44 8.04 5.03
CA TYR A 221 3.06 8.82 3.85
C TYR A 221 1.68 8.37 3.36
N ASP A 222 1.11 9.10 2.41
CA ASP A 222 -0.16 8.75 1.78
C ASP A 222 0.06 7.86 0.55
N PRO A 223 -0.27 6.55 0.60
CA PRO A 223 -0.05 5.65 -0.51
C PRO A 223 -0.87 5.98 -1.75
N PHE A 224 -2.09 6.53 -1.59
CA PHE A 224 -2.92 6.93 -2.74
C PHE A 224 -2.26 8.08 -3.48
N ARG A 225 -1.78 9.07 -2.72
CA ARG A 225 -1.05 10.21 -3.28
C ARG A 225 0.24 9.77 -3.96
N PHE A 226 0.99 8.87 -3.33
CA PHE A 226 2.21 8.30 -3.89
C PHE A 226 1.96 7.64 -5.25
N LEU A 227 0.95 6.75 -5.35
CA LEU A 227 0.61 6.07 -6.60
C LEU A 227 0.16 7.06 -7.68
N SER A 228 -0.71 8.01 -7.31
CA SER A 228 -1.21 9.06 -8.21
C SER A 228 -0.08 9.88 -8.82
N GLN A 229 0.85 10.36 -8.00
CA GLN A 229 1.96 11.21 -8.45
C GLN A 229 3.02 10.44 -9.27
N HIS A 230 3.14 9.13 -9.06
CA HIS A 230 4.06 8.26 -9.81
C HIS A 230 3.42 7.59 -11.03
N GLY A 231 2.17 7.94 -11.38
CA GLY A 231 1.47 7.35 -12.52
C GLY A 231 1.27 5.84 -12.39
N LYS A 232 1.15 5.34 -11.16
CA LYS A 232 0.87 3.93 -10.89
C LYS A 232 -0.62 3.68 -11.01
N VAL A 233 -1.00 2.48 -11.41
CA VAL A 233 -2.41 2.05 -11.51
C VAL A 233 -2.75 1.02 -10.43
N TYR A 234 -1.76 0.35 -9.88
CA TYR A 234 -1.96 -0.76 -8.95
C TYR A 234 -0.74 -0.96 -8.05
N GLY A 235 -0.99 -1.22 -6.77
CA GLY A 235 0.02 -1.58 -5.78
C GLY A 235 -0.35 -2.85 -5.03
N PHE A 236 0.66 -3.64 -4.66
CA PHE A 236 0.53 -4.92 -3.95
C PHE A 236 1.63 -5.11 -2.90
N VAL A 237 1.42 -6.06 -1.99
CA VAL A 237 2.37 -6.42 -0.92
C VAL A 237 2.86 -7.87 -1.02
N ILE A 238 2.02 -8.85 -1.36
CA ILE A 238 2.45 -10.24 -1.57
C ILE A 238 2.10 -10.72 -2.98
N THR A 239 2.96 -11.59 -3.49
CA THR A 239 2.68 -12.38 -4.69
C THR A 239 2.66 -13.84 -4.31
N VAL A 240 1.70 -14.59 -4.87
CA VAL A 240 1.59 -16.02 -4.62
C VAL A 240 1.46 -16.83 -5.91
N VAL A 241 1.77 -18.12 -5.81
CA VAL A 241 1.46 -19.11 -6.84
C VAL A 241 0.02 -19.60 -6.66
N GLU A 242 -0.80 -19.45 -7.68
CA GLU A 242 -2.17 -19.98 -7.71
C GLU A 242 -2.15 -21.50 -7.74
N ASN A 243 -3.15 -22.10 -7.10
CA ASN A 243 -3.42 -23.50 -7.31
C ASN A 243 -4.07 -23.68 -8.69
N LEU A 244 -3.29 -24.14 -9.67
CA LEU A 244 -3.74 -24.33 -11.05
C LEU A 244 -4.94 -25.29 -11.18
N ASN A 245 -5.24 -26.09 -10.16
CA ASN A 245 -6.46 -26.90 -10.15
C ASN A 245 -7.76 -26.05 -10.13
N THR A 246 -7.68 -24.79 -9.68
CA THR A 246 -8.80 -23.85 -9.59
C THR A 246 -9.13 -23.17 -10.92
N VAL A 247 -8.14 -23.05 -11.81
CA VAL A 247 -8.17 -22.22 -13.04
C VAL A 247 -7.67 -22.95 -14.29
N PRO A 248 -8.05 -24.22 -14.54
CA PRO A 248 -7.50 -24.98 -15.67
C PRO A 248 -7.79 -24.37 -17.05
N SER A 249 -8.94 -23.71 -17.26
CA SER A 249 -9.26 -23.10 -18.57
C SER A 249 -9.11 -21.57 -18.64
N LEU A 250 -8.80 -20.91 -17.51
CA LEU A 250 -8.71 -19.45 -17.42
C LEU A 250 -7.75 -18.86 -18.44
N PHE A 251 -6.52 -19.38 -18.51
CA PHE A 251 -5.51 -18.83 -19.41
C PHE A 251 -5.89 -19.00 -20.87
N GLY A 252 -6.51 -20.13 -21.23
CA GLY A 252 -7.04 -20.35 -22.56
C GLY A 252 -8.11 -19.33 -22.94
N ALA A 253 -9.04 -19.03 -22.02
CA ALA A 253 -10.06 -17.99 -22.21
C ALA A 253 -9.44 -16.60 -22.38
N VAL A 254 -8.44 -16.26 -21.56
CA VAL A 254 -7.69 -15.00 -21.69
C VAL A 254 -6.99 -14.91 -23.04
N LYS A 255 -6.27 -15.95 -23.47
CA LYS A 255 -5.56 -15.96 -24.76
C LYS A 255 -6.52 -15.81 -25.95
N ARG A 256 -7.70 -16.47 -25.90
CA ARG A 256 -8.74 -16.29 -26.93
C ARG A 256 -9.20 -14.85 -27.01
N HIS A 257 -9.59 -14.26 -25.87
CA HIS A 257 -10.03 -12.87 -25.83
C HIS A 257 -8.96 -11.90 -26.35
N LEU A 258 -7.71 -12.06 -25.92
CA LEU A 258 -6.62 -11.20 -26.39
C LEU A 258 -6.38 -11.34 -27.90
N ALA A 259 -6.47 -12.55 -28.45
CA ALA A 259 -6.35 -12.79 -29.89
C ALA A 259 -7.48 -12.11 -30.68
N GLU A 260 -8.73 -12.22 -30.22
CA GLU A 260 -9.90 -11.56 -30.82
C GLU A 260 -9.75 -10.03 -30.83
N ARG A 261 -9.10 -9.48 -29.81
CA ARG A 261 -8.83 -8.04 -29.70
C ARG A 261 -7.54 -7.58 -30.38
N GLY A 262 -6.78 -8.49 -30.97
CA GLY A 262 -5.47 -8.18 -31.56
C GLY A 262 -4.42 -7.73 -30.55
N ILE A 263 -4.62 -8.03 -29.26
CA ILE A 263 -3.69 -7.68 -28.17
C ILE A 263 -2.66 -8.80 -28.02
N GLN A 264 -1.39 -8.45 -28.07
CA GLN A 264 -0.27 -9.39 -27.93
C GLN A 264 0.67 -8.89 -26.82
N PRO A 265 0.37 -9.19 -25.55
CA PRO A 265 1.20 -8.75 -24.44
C PRO A 265 2.54 -9.49 -24.48
N ARG A 266 3.65 -8.73 -24.40
CA ARG A 266 5.02 -9.27 -24.42
C ARG A 266 5.95 -8.60 -23.41
N GLY A 267 5.42 -7.63 -22.68
CA GLY A 267 6.18 -6.85 -21.72
C GLY A 267 6.65 -7.68 -20.52
N PRO A 268 7.58 -7.14 -19.70
CA PRO A 268 8.09 -7.85 -18.52
C PRO A 268 6.99 -8.31 -17.55
N LEU A 269 5.93 -7.51 -17.39
CA LEU A 269 4.79 -7.86 -16.55
C LEU A 269 4.04 -9.10 -17.04
N TRP A 270 3.89 -9.27 -18.37
CA TRP A 270 3.27 -10.48 -18.92
C TRP A 270 4.15 -11.71 -18.68
N ARG A 271 5.47 -11.57 -18.87
CA ARG A 271 6.43 -12.64 -18.61
C ARG A 271 6.51 -13.06 -17.14
N PHE A 272 6.22 -12.16 -16.21
CA PHE A 272 6.06 -12.50 -14.80
C PHE A 272 4.90 -13.47 -14.56
N LEU A 273 3.82 -13.35 -15.33
CA LEU A 273 2.59 -14.14 -15.16
C LEU A 273 2.61 -15.45 -15.97
N THR A 274 3.35 -15.49 -17.07
CA THR A 274 3.35 -16.61 -18.02
C THR A 274 4.64 -17.40 -18.00
N ARG A 275 4.56 -18.70 -18.31
CA ARG A 275 5.72 -19.53 -18.63
C ARG A 275 5.69 -19.89 -20.09
N ARG A 276 6.86 -19.98 -20.71
CA ARG A 276 7.01 -20.42 -22.09
C ARG A 276 7.79 -21.71 -22.11
N ASP A 277 7.23 -22.74 -22.73
CA ASP A 277 7.94 -23.99 -22.97
C ASP A 277 9.04 -23.75 -24.02
N GLU A 278 10.27 -24.15 -23.69
CA GLU A 278 11.44 -23.92 -24.54
C GLU A 278 11.43 -24.77 -25.82
N HIS A 279 10.77 -25.93 -25.81
CA HIS A 279 10.75 -26.90 -26.90
C HIS A 279 9.57 -26.65 -27.85
N THR A 280 8.37 -26.42 -27.30
CA THR A 280 7.14 -26.22 -28.09
C THR A 280 6.88 -24.74 -28.38
N GLY A 281 7.45 -23.84 -27.58
CA GLY A 281 7.14 -22.42 -27.63
C GLY A 281 5.73 -22.09 -27.11
N GLU A 282 5.03 -23.06 -26.53
CA GLU A 282 3.71 -22.87 -25.95
C GLU A 282 3.79 -21.97 -24.72
N GLU A 283 2.90 -20.98 -24.66
CA GLU A 283 2.78 -20.10 -23.51
C GLU A 283 1.67 -20.64 -22.61
N THR A 284 1.95 -20.74 -21.31
CA THR A 284 1.03 -21.22 -20.28
C THR A 284 0.99 -20.23 -19.11
N PHE A 285 -0.05 -20.31 -18.28
CA PHE A 285 -0.09 -19.51 -17.06
C PHE A 285 0.90 -20.07 -16.03
N GLY A 286 1.82 -19.22 -15.57
CA GLY A 286 2.86 -19.59 -14.62
C GLY A 286 2.38 -19.76 -13.18
N GLY A 287 1.11 -19.47 -12.91
CA GLY A 287 0.47 -19.49 -11.59
C GLY A 287 0.69 -18.20 -10.79
N CYS A 288 1.71 -17.42 -11.11
CA CYS A 288 2.02 -16.19 -10.39
C CYS A 288 0.95 -15.13 -10.56
N HIS A 289 0.54 -14.55 -9.44
CA HIS A 289 -0.39 -13.43 -9.40
C HIS A 289 -0.15 -12.59 -8.15
N PHE A 290 -0.63 -11.34 -8.17
CA PHE A 290 -0.72 -10.49 -6.98
C PHE A 290 -1.82 -11.06 -6.11
N TRP A 291 -1.60 -11.26 -4.81
CA TRP A 291 -2.51 -12.04 -3.98
C TRP A 291 -3.79 -11.26 -3.62
N THR A 292 -4.71 -11.08 -4.57
CA THR A 292 -5.92 -10.27 -4.35
C THR A 292 -6.91 -10.93 -3.40
N ASN A 293 -6.82 -12.25 -3.22
CA ASN A 293 -7.78 -13.01 -2.42
C ASN A 293 -7.73 -12.64 -0.93
N MET A 294 -6.66 -11.99 -0.47
CA MET A 294 -6.40 -11.76 0.96
C MET A 294 -5.59 -10.47 1.26
N GLU A 295 -5.48 -9.50 0.34
CA GLU A 295 -4.54 -8.36 0.52
C GLU A 295 -5.02 -6.96 0.16
N GLU A 296 -4.39 -6.04 0.90
CA GLU A 296 -3.98 -4.66 0.57
C GLU A 296 -3.82 -4.41 -0.93
N GLN A 297 -4.90 -3.93 -1.54
CA GLN A 297 -4.84 -3.48 -2.93
C GLN A 297 -5.14 -2.03 -2.96
N ILE A 298 -4.13 -1.27 -3.35
CA ILE A 298 -4.30 0.14 -3.63
C ILE A 298 -4.29 0.27 -5.14
N GLY A 299 -5.42 0.66 -5.72
CA GLY A 299 -5.53 0.71 -7.17
C GLY A 299 -6.41 1.83 -7.67
N ASP A 300 -6.19 2.17 -8.94
CA ASP A 300 -6.92 3.20 -9.64
C ASP A 300 -8.23 2.62 -10.19
N LEU A 301 -9.35 3.06 -9.62
CA LEU A 301 -10.70 2.69 -10.05
C LEU A 301 -10.95 3.04 -11.53
N ARG A 302 -10.25 4.03 -12.10
CA ARG A 302 -10.40 4.40 -13.51
C ARG A 302 -9.89 3.28 -14.42
N PHE A 303 -8.80 2.59 -14.05
CA PHE A 303 -8.34 1.41 -14.78
C PHE A 303 -9.40 0.30 -14.73
N PHE A 304 -9.93 -0.01 -13.54
CA PHE A 304 -10.95 -1.04 -13.37
C PHE A 304 -12.30 -0.70 -14.01
N ARG A 305 -12.61 0.59 -14.19
CA ARG A 305 -13.82 1.08 -14.88
C ARG A 305 -13.65 1.18 -16.39
N SER A 306 -12.40 1.19 -16.88
CA SER A 306 -12.06 1.36 -18.29
C SER A 306 -12.78 0.35 -19.18
N GLU A 307 -13.05 0.74 -20.42
CA GLU A 307 -13.70 -0.13 -21.38
C GLU A 307 -12.88 -1.40 -21.61
N ALA A 308 -11.57 -1.29 -21.78
CA ALA A 308 -10.68 -2.43 -22.00
C ALA A 308 -10.74 -3.47 -20.86
N TYR A 309 -10.67 -3.05 -19.60
CA TYR A 309 -10.80 -3.97 -18.46
C TYR A 309 -12.19 -4.60 -18.39
N GLN A 310 -13.22 -3.81 -18.67
CA GLN A 310 -14.60 -4.25 -18.56
C GLN A 310 -15.01 -5.18 -19.71
N GLU A 311 -14.43 -5.01 -20.89
CA GLU A 311 -14.54 -5.96 -22.00
C GLU A 311 -13.83 -7.27 -21.69
N PHE A 312 -12.62 -7.20 -21.12
CA PHE A 312 -11.89 -8.36 -20.64
C PHE A 312 -12.70 -9.16 -19.62
N PHE A 313 -13.25 -8.48 -18.60
CA PHE A 313 -14.10 -9.11 -17.60
C PHE A 313 -15.35 -9.73 -18.22
N ARG A 314 -16.08 -9.02 -19.10
CA ARG A 314 -17.29 -9.54 -19.75
C ARG A 314 -17.01 -10.78 -20.61
N ALA A 315 -15.87 -10.83 -21.30
CA ALA A 315 -15.48 -11.99 -22.09
C ALA A 315 -15.25 -13.22 -21.19
N LEU A 316 -14.57 -13.04 -20.06
CA LEU A 316 -14.39 -14.13 -19.09
C LEU A 316 -15.68 -14.52 -18.38
N ASP A 317 -16.53 -13.56 -18.04
CA ASP A 317 -17.83 -13.81 -17.41
C ASP A 317 -18.74 -14.66 -18.31
N ALA A 318 -18.71 -14.42 -19.63
CA ALA A 318 -19.47 -15.18 -20.62
C ALA A 318 -19.03 -16.64 -20.76
N GLU A 319 -17.78 -16.97 -20.43
CA GLU A 319 -17.24 -18.33 -20.46
C GLU A 319 -17.72 -19.16 -19.25
N GLY A 320 -18.23 -18.51 -18.19
CA GLY A 320 -18.81 -19.18 -17.04
C GLY A 320 -17.81 -19.83 -16.07
N GLY A 321 -16.50 -19.67 -16.30
CA GLY A 321 -15.44 -20.27 -15.48
C GLY A 321 -15.43 -19.81 -14.02
N PHE A 322 -16.08 -18.70 -13.69
CA PHE A 322 -16.33 -18.30 -12.31
C PHE A 322 -17.24 -19.27 -11.55
N TYR A 323 -18.02 -20.12 -12.22
CA TYR A 323 -18.96 -21.06 -11.60
C TYR A 323 -18.67 -22.52 -11.99
N THR A 324 -18.32 -22.77 -13.25
CA THR A 324 -17.96 -24.13 -13.71
C THR A 324 -16.59 -24.55 -13.18
N GLU A 325 -15.68 -23.60 -13.00
CA GLU A 325 -14.40 -23.73 -12.28
C GLU A 325 -14.41 -22.80 -11.06
N ARG A 326 -13.23 -22.55 -10.47
CA ARG A 326 -13.05 -21.60 -9.36
C ARG A 326 -12.11 -20.48 -9.79
N TRP A 327 -12.49 -19.71 -10.81
CA TRP A 327 -11.69 -18.55 -11.20
C TRP A 327 -11.69 -17.50 -10.07
N GLY A 328 -10.53 -17.29 -9.46
CA GLY A 328 -10.35 -16.25 -8.45
C GLY A 328 -10.27 -14.87 -9.08
N ASP A 329 -10.67 -13.83 -8.34
CA ASP A 329 -10.43 -12.45 -8.77
C ASP A 329 -8.94 -12.16 -8.92
N ALA A 330 -8.08 -12.84 -8.16
CA ALA A 330 -6.63 -12.62 -8.17
C ALA A 330 -5.93 -12.98 -9.49
N PRO A 331 -6.01 -14.23 -9.97
CA PRO A 331 -5.44 -14.57 -11.26
C PRO A 331 -6.10 -13.80 -12.41
N VAL A 332 -7.42 -13.54 -12.35
CA VAL A 332 -8.12 -12.74 -13.36
C VAL A 332 -7.57 -11.32 -13.42
N ARG A 333 -7.43 -10.66 -12.27
CA ARG A 333 -6.89 -9.30 -12.17
C ARG A 333 -5.44 -9.22 -12.58
N ALA A 334 -4.62 -10.18 -12.16
CA ALA A 334 -3.21 -10.23 -12.54
C ALA A 334 -3.05 -10.36 -14.05
N LEU A 335 -3.80 -11.27 -14.69
CA LEU A 335 -3.78 -11.44 -16.15
C LEU A 335 -4.30 -10.19 -16.89
N ALA A 336 -5.34 -9.53 -16.38
CA ALA A 336 -5.83 -8.27 -16.93
C ALA A 336 -4.78 -7.15 -16.83
N LEU A 337 -4.11 -7.00 -15.68
CA LEU A 337 -3.01 -6.04 -15.50
C LEU A 337 -1.84 -6.37 -16.44
N GLY A 338 -1.46 -7.63 -16.56
CA GLY A 338 -0.39 -8.04 -17.48
C GLY A 338 -0.70 -7.84 -18.96
N ALA A 339 -1.98 -7.88 -19.33
CA ALA A 339 -2.43 -7.66 -20.68
C ALA A 339 -2.62 -6.17 -21.03
N LEU A 340 -3.09 -5.36 -20.07
CA LEU A 340 -3.58 -3.99 -20.32
C LEU A 340 -2.71 -2.89 -19.70
N ALA A 341 -1.82 -3.23 -18.76
CA ALA A 341 -0.90 -2.30 -18.11
C ALA A 341 0.57 -2.66 -18.39
N SER A 342 1.48 -1.75 -18.07
CA SER A 342 2.92 -1.98 -18.13
C SER A 342 3.48 -2.26 -16.74
N LEU A 343 4.65 -2.93 -16.67
CA LEU A 343 5.33 -3.19 -15.39
C LEU A 343 5.54 -1.91 -14.56
N LYS A 344 5.90 -0.80 -15.23
CA LYS A 344 6.12 0.52 -14.59
C LYS A 344 4.87 1.09 -13.92
N ASP A 345 3.67 0.66 -14.34
CA ASP A 345 2.40 1.15 -13.80
C ASP A 345 2.04 0.40 -12.50
N ILE A 346 2.76 -0.68 -12.19
CA ILE A 346 2.57 -1.48 -10.98
C ILE A 346 3.61 -1.08 -9.94
N HIS A 347 3.23 -1.07 -8.66
CA HIS A 347 4.10 -0.80 -7.54
C HIS A 347 4.11 -1.95 -6.53
N TYR A 348 5.29 -2.30 -6.05
CA TYR A 348 5.47 -3.25 -4.96
C TYR A 348 5.76 -2.47 -3.68
N PHE A 349 4.86 -2.56 -2.72
CA PHE A 349 4.97 -1.90 -1.42
C PHE A 349 5.87 -2.71 -0.47
N GLU A 350 7.18 -2.69 -0.76
CA GLU A 350 8.21 -3.36 0.05
C GLU A 350 8.31 -2.82 1.49
N ASP A 351 7.71 -1.65 1.75
CA ASP A 351 7.74 -0.95 3.04
C ASP A 351 6.53 -1.20 3.94
N LEU A 352 5.50 -1.87 3.42
CA LEU A 352 4.26 -2.16 4.15
C LEU A 352 4.27 -3.56 4.74
N GLY A 353 4.68 -3.71 6.00
CA GLY A 353 4.58 -4.99 6.69
C GLY A 353 3.14 -5.43 6.91
N TYR A 354 2.79 -6.62 6.41
CA TYR A 354 1.43 -7.11 6.31
C TYR A 354 1.32 -8.62 6.57
N GLN A 355 0.21 -9.05 7.15
CA GLN A 355 -0.13 -10.46 7.33
C GLN A 355 -1.62 -10.71 7.10
N HIS A 356 -1.91 -11.83 6.42
CA HIS A 356 -3.22 -12.46 6.39
C HIS A 356 -3.08 -13.97 6.59
N ASP A 357 -3.86 -14.54 7.50
CA ASP A 357 -3.71 -15.94 7.93
C ASP A 357 -2.24 -16.23 8.27
N TRP A 358 -1.66 -17.30 7.72
CA TRP A 358 -0.27 -17.67 7.96
C TRP A 358 0.75 -17.01 7.05
N PHE A 359 0.33 -16.33 5.98
CA PHE A 359 1.27 -15.65 5.09
C PHE A 359 1.51 -14.22 5.57
N PHE A 360 2.78 -13.83 5.61
CA PHE A 360 3.15 -12.46 5.91
C PHE A 360 4.28 -11.98 5.01
N HIS A 361 4.31 -10.67 4.80
CA HIS A 361 5.45 -9.93 4.28
C HIS A 361 5.93 -8.98 5.38
N CYS A 362 7.24 -8.95 5.61
CA CYS A 362 7.83 -8.02 6.55
C CYS A 362 9.06 -7.36 5.93
N PRO A 363 9.08 -6.02 5.85
CA PRO A 363 10.27 -5.28 5.50
C PRO A 363 11.43 -5.57 6.46
N ALA A 364 12.68 -5.40 6.01
CA ALA A 364 13.87 -5.61 6.84
C ALA A 364 13.70 -4.95 8.22
N ARG A 365 13.74 -5.77 9.29
CA ARG A 365 13.41 -5.36 10.66
C ARG A 365 14.08 -4.04 11.05
N SER A 366 13.28 -2.99 11.15
CA SER A 366 13.68 -1.71 11.72
C SER A 366 12.77 -1.33 12.87
N THR A 367 13.33 -1.28 14.08
CA THR A 367 12.67 -0.66 15.23
C THR A 367 12.83 0.87 15.24
N ARG A 368 13.54 1.44 14.26
CA ARG A 368 13.72 2.89 14.15
C ARG A 368 12.52 3.49 13.43
N ALA A 369 12.00 4.60 13.98
CA ALA A 369 10.96 5.41 13.35
C ALA A 369 11.36 5.92 11.95
N THR A 370 12.66 6.04 11.69
CA THR A 370 13.23 6.44 10.40
C THR A 370 13.62 5.26 9.51
N GLY A 371 13.15 4.04 9.81
CA GLY A 371 13.45 2.79 9.10
C GLY A 371 14.94 2.44 8.95
N VAL A 372 15.25 1.45 8.10
CA VAL A 372 16.62 1.07 7.72
C VAL A 372 16.90 1.58 6.31
N ARG A 373 17.98 2.34 6.12
CA ARG A 373 18.47 2.69 4.77
C ARG A 373 19.02 1.44 4.09
N GLY A 374 18.45 1.07 2.95
CA GLY A 374 18.90 -0.03 2.12
C GLY A 374 18.59 0.21 0.64
N ARG A 375 19.19 -0.61 -0.22
CA ARG A 375 18.79 -0.69 -1.63
C ARG A 375 17.59 -1.65 -1.70
N GLY A 376 16.39 -1.13 -1.97
CA GLY A 376 15.18 -1.95 -2.07
C GLY A 376 15.27 -2.96 -3.21
N ARG A 377 14.52 -4.06 -3.13
CA ARG A 377 14.47 -5.10 -4.19
C ARG A 377 13.97 -4.54 -5.53
N GLY A 378 13.26 -3.42 -5.52
CA GLY A 378 12.87 -2.65 -6.71
C GLY A 378 13.97 -1.78 -7.36
N GLY A 379 15.18 -1.73 -6.79
CA GLY A 379 16.31 -0.98 -7.34
C GLY A 379 16.40 0.50 -6.92
N GLU A 380 15.48 0.98 -6.09
CA GLU A 380 15.51 2.33 -5.51
C GLU A 380 16.23 2.32 -4.14
N ASP A 381 17.10 3.30 -3.89
CA ASP A 381 17.68 3.52 -2.56
C ASP A 381 16.62 4.13 -1.66
N GLY A 382 16.28 3.45 -0.55
CA GLY A 382 15.13 3.82 0.27
C GLY A 382 15.26 3.43 1.74
N VAL A 383 14.40 4.02 2.55
CA VAL A 383 14.17 3.58 3.92
C VAL A 383 13.01 2.60 3.88
N VAL A 384 13.22 1.37 4.35
CA VAL A 384 12.17 0.34 4.34
C VAL A 384 11.70 0.07 5.78
N GLY A 385 10.37 0.05 5.97
CA GLY A 385 9.70 -0.33 7.22
C GLY A 385 9.86 0.65 8.39
N CYS A 386 8.78 1.35 8.75
CA CYS A 386 8.80 2.35 9.83
C CYS A 386 8.26 1.78 11.14
N GLY A 387 9.14 1.57 12.12
CA GLY A 387 8.73 1.06 13.44
C GLY A 387 8.03 -0.29 13.36
N CYS A 388 8.55 -1.21 12.54
CA CYS A 388 7.89 -2.49 12.26
C CYS A 388 7.99 -3.48 13.41
N GLU A 389 6.86 -4.09 13.78
CA GLU A 389 6.76 -5.17 14.77
C GLU A 389 6.43 -6.51 14.10
N CYS A 390 7.41 -7.08 13.40
CA CYS A 390 7.16 -8.28 12.60
C CYS A 390 7.36 -9.60 13.35
N PRO A 391 6.54 -10.63 13.04
CA PRO A 391 6.73 -11.99 13.55
C PRO A 391 8.01 -12.64 13.00
N ARG A 392 8.42 -13.76 13.58
CA ARG A 392 9.47 -14.62 13.03
C ARG A 392 8.83 -15.71 12.18
N GLU A 393 9.47 -16.07 11.07
CA GLU A 393 9.11 -17.27 10.33
C GLU A 393 9.10 -18.49 11.27
N GLY A 394 8.08 -19.34 11.15
CA GLY A 394 7.88 -20.47 12.07
C GLY A 394 7.10 -20.13 13.35
N ASP A 395 6.82 -18.86 13.65
CA ASP A 395 6.05 -18.49 14.84
C ASP A 395 4.61 -19.03 14.74
N ARG A 396 4.11 -19.55 15.87
CA ARG A 396 2.76 -20.12 15.93
C ARG A 396 1.67 -19.09 16.21
N GLN A 397 1.95 -17.90 16.76
CA GLN A 397 0.97 -16.84 17.09
C GLN A 397 -0.39 -17.36 17.65
N GLY A 398 -0.38 -18.40 18.50
CA GLY A 398 -1.61 -19.00 19.05
C GLY A 398 -2.39 -19.93 18.11
N ARG A 399 -1.83 -20.27 16.94
CA ARG A 399 -2.36 -21.21 15.95
C ARG A 399 -1.98 -22.65 16.27
N SER A 400 -2.70 -23.58 15.65
CA SER A 400 -2.44 -25.01 15.73
C SER A 400 -1.11 -25.39 15.07
N GLU A 401 -0.56 -26.52 15.49
CA GLU A 401 0.63 -27.12 14.85
C GLU A 401 0.39 -27.36 13.36
N GLY A 402 1.34 -26.95 12.51
CA GLY A 402 1.21 -26.97 11.05
C GLY A 402 0.61 -25.70 10.43
N GLN A 403 0.32 -24.67 11.25
CA GLN A 403 -0.12 -23.34 10.80
C GLN A 403 0.86 -22.23 11.22
N GLU A 404 2.14 -22.57 11.27
CA GLU A 404 3.21 -21.60 11.49
C GLU A 404 3.19 -20.47 10.45
N THR A 405 3.59 -19.26 10.85
CA THR A 405 3.74 -18.14 9.92
C THR A 405 4.81 -18.41 8.87
N VAL A 406 4.48 -18.11 7.62
CA VAL A 406 5.34 -18.24 6.44
C VAL A 406 5.66 -16.85 5.91
N ASP A 407 6.96 -16.54 5.84
CA ASP A 407 7.46 -15.30 5.26
C ASP A 407 7.48 -15.43 3.74
N MET A 408 6.65 -14.64 3.07
CA MET A 408 6.50 -14.68 1.63
C MET A 408 7.66 -14.04 0.88
N ASP A 409 8.59 -13.39 1.58
CA ASP A 409 9.80 -12.85 0.97
C ASP A 409 10.91 -13.90 0.81
N THR A 410 10.78 -15.03 1.52
CA THR A 410 11.80 -16.10 1.60
C THR A 410 11.28 -17.46 1.14
N ASP A 411 9.98 -17.75 1.23
CA ASP A 411 9.42 -19.04 0.81
C ASP A 411 9.09 -19.10 -0.69
N TRP A 412 10.06 -19.58 -1.47
CA TRP A 412 9.94 -19.77 -2.93
C TRP A 412 8.83 -20.73 -3.38
N ARG A 413 8.31 -21.59 -2.48
CA ARG A 413 7.28 -22.58 -2.85
C ARG A 413 5.93 -21.93 -3.11
N PHE A 414 5.65 -20.85 -2.38
CA PHE A 414 4.38 -20.14 -2.44
C PHE A 414 4.54 -18.74 -3.02
N SER A 415 5.72 -18.13 -2.92
CA SER A 415 5.98 -16.76 -3.37
C SER A 415 6.32 -16.68 -4.85
N CYS A 416 5.88 -15.58 -5.46
CA CYS A 416 6.31 -15.18 -6.80
C CYS A 416 7.25 -13.95 -6.79
N LEU A 417 7.77 -13.57 -5.63
CA LEU A 417 8.54 -12.33 -5.48
C LEU A 417 9.87 -12.37 -6.26
N GLU A 418 10.48 -13.55 -6.41
CA GLU A 418 11.70 -13.72 -7.20
C GLU A 418 11.42 -13.46 -8.69
N GLN A 419 10.33 -14.01 -9.22
CA GLN A 419 9.88 -13.80 -10.60
C GLN A 419 9.53 -12.34 -10.83
N TRP A 420 8.89 -11.68 -9.85
CA TRP A 420 8.63 -10.24 -9.89
C TRP A 420 9.94 -9.44 -9.97
N THR A 421 10.89 -9.73 -9.08
CA THR A 421 12.19 -9.04 -9.02
C THR A 421 12.99 -9.25 -10.31
N ALA A 422 12.94 -10.45 -10.90
CA ALA A 422 13.55 -10.72 -12.19
C ALA A 422 12.92 -9.88 -13.31
N ALA A 423 11.58 -9.79 -13.36
CA ALA A 423 10.88 -8.96 -14.35
C ALA A 423 11.22 -7.46 -14.19
N VAL A 424 11.36 -6.96 -12.96
CA VAL A 424 11.79 -5.58 -12.69
C VAL A 424 13.22 -5.35 -13.18
N ARG A 425 14.16 -6.25 -12.85
CA ARG A 425 15.55 -6.15 -13.29
C ARG A 425 15.67 -6.14 -14.82
N ASP A 426 14.94 -7.03 -15.49
CA ASP A 426 14.95 -7.17 -16.96
C ASP A 426 14.28 -5.97 -17.67
N SER A 427 13.52 -5.15 -16.94
CA SER A 427 12.86 -3.95 -17.48
C SER A 427 13.73 -2.70 -17.44
N GLN A 428 14.84 -2.70 -16.69
CA GLN A 428 15.72 -1.54 -16.60
C GLN A 428 16.61 -1.44 -17.85
N PRO A 429 16.77 -0.24 -18.44
CA PRO A 429 17.69 -0.05 -19.56
C PRO A 429 19.14 -0.35 -19.13
N THR A 430 19.82 -1.22 -19.88
CA THR A 430 21.24 -1.57 -19.70
C THR A 430 22.18 -0.42 -19.99
#